data_AF-A0A258K1R7-F1
#
_entry.id   AF-A0A258K1R7-F1
#
_cell.length_a   1.000
_cell.length_b   1.000
_cell.length_c   1.000
_cell.angle_alpha   90.00
_cell.angle_beta   90.00
_cell.angle_gamma   90.00
#
_symmetry.space_group_name_H-M   'P 1'
#
loop_
_entity.id
_entity.type
_entity.pdbx_description
1 polymer ?
#
loop_
_entity_poly.entity_id
_entity_poly.type
_entity_poly.pdbx_seq_one_letter_code
_entity_poly.pdbx_strand_id
1 'polypeptide(L)'
;MRDLGDYSVRDWSGGAPLFHGARRLRNVALDRIYAARRAEGQERLLVELSALRGRFLAVTVAFNLPEAVGFLSRAMARAMPDVPLLVCDNSSDPGARTAIARLCTEQGRLYCPLPAVPRVSPNPNGSRSHGVALNWVWRNLIRPTQPSGFALLDHDLVPLAPQDLAARLAGQPAYGMVREGERF
;
A
#
# COMPACT_ATOMS: atom_id res chain seq x y z
N MET A 1 -5.43 20.14 -1.17
CA MET A 1 -6.38 21.06 -0.49
C MET A 1 -6.65 22.12 -1.53
N ARG A 2 -7.88 22.60 -1.69
CA ARG A 2 -8.11 23.76 -2.56
C ARG A 2 -7.20 24.91 -2.11
N ASP A 3 -6.66 25.67 -3.04
CA ASP A 3 -5.91 26.87 -2.69
C ASP A 3 -6.84 27.85 -1.99
N LEU A 4 -6.28 28.73 -1.16
CA LEU A 4 -7.10 29.71 -0.42
C LEU A 4 -7.90 30.61 -1.38
N GLY A 5 -7.40 30.82 -2.61
CA GLY A 5 -8.05 31.55 -3.68
C GLY A 5 -9.22 30.82 -4.35
N ASP A 6 -9.33 29.50 -4.21
CA ASP A 6 -10.40 28.69 -4.82
C ASP A 6 -11.66 28.62 -3.94
N TYR A 7 -11.61 29.18 -2.73
CA TYR A 7 -12.75 29.25 -1.83
C TYR A 7 -13.60 30.47 -2.14
N SER A 8 -14.90 30.24 -2.36
CA SER A 8 -15.85 31.34 -2.55
C SER A 8 -16.02 32.14 -1.25
N VAL A 9 -16.54 33.37 -1.36
CA VAL A 9 -16.90 34.20 -0.19
C VAL A 9 -17.87 33.45 0.74
N ARG A 10 -18.79 32.66 0.16
CA ARG A 10 -19.72 31.80 0.90
C ARG A 10 -18.98 30.73 1.71
N ASP A 11 -17.95 30.11 1.14
CA ASP A 11 -17.14 29.11 1.84
C ASP A 11 -16.36 29.71 3.00
N TRP A 12 -15.83 30.93 2.81
CA TRP A 12 -15.16 31.69 3.86
C TRP A 12 -16.11 32.07 4.99
N SER A 13 -17.31 32.56 4.68
CA SER A 13 -18.33 32.87 5.71
C SER A 13 -18.75 31.62 6.51
N GLY A 14 -18.68 30.43 5.90
CA GLY A 14 -18.94 29.16 6.57
C GLY A 14 -17.73 28.54 7.28
N GLY A 15 -16.56 29.19 7.26
CA GLY A 15 -15.34 28.68 7.89
C GLY A 15 -14.75 27.43 7.22
N ALA A 16 -15.17 27.10 5.99
CA ALA A 16 -14.75 25.90 5.28
C ALA A 16 -13.22 25.78 5.11
N PRO A 17 -12.46 26.85 4.78
CA PRO A 17 -11.00 26.77 4.67
C PRO A 17 -10.32 26.32 5.97
N LEU A 18 -10.78 26.84 7.12
CA LEU A 18 -10.24 26.50 8.44
C LEU A 18 -10.55 25.05 8.79
N PHE A 19 -11.79 24.61 8.58
CA PHE A 19 -12.19 23.22 8.81
C PHE A 19 -11.42 22.24 7.92
N HIS A 20 -11.25 22.56 6.63
CA HIS A 20 -10.44 21.75 5.71
C HIS A 20 -8.96 21.73 6.10
N GLY A 21 -8.43 22.87 6.56
CA GLY A 21 -7.07 23.01 7.08
C GLY A 21 -6.84 22.11 8.29
N ALA A 22 -7.68 22.22 9.32
CA ALA A 22 -7.63 21.37 10.50
C ALA A 22 -7.75 19.89 10.15
N ARG A 23 -8.67 19.53 9.23
CA ARG A 23 -8.82 18.15 8.74
C ARG A 23 -7.56 17.63 8.05
N ARG A 24 -6.90 18.46 7.23
CA ARG A 24 -5.63 18.09 6.57
C ARG A 24 -4.53 17.92 7.61
N LEU A 25 -4.36 18.87 8.53
CA LEU A 25 -3.33 18.80 9.57
C LEU A 25 -3.49 17.53 10.40
N ARG A 26 -4.72 17.22 10.83
CA ARG A 26 -5.04 15.97 11.51
C ARG A 26 -4.64 14.75 10.67
N ASN A 27 -5.02 14.71 9.39
CA ASN A 27 -4.68 13.57 8.53
C ASN A 27 -3.17 13.41 8.36
N VAL A 28 -2.41 14.50 8.13
CA VAL A 28 -0.94 14.47 8.04
C VAL A 28 -0.30 14.01 9.34
N ALA A 29 -0.81 14.46 10.49
CA ALA A 29 -0.32 14.03 11.79
C ALA A 29 -0.55 12.53 12.00
N LEU A 30 -1.74 12.02 11.66
CA LEU A 30 -2.04 10.60 11.75
C LEU A 30 -1.18 9.75 10.83
N ASP A 31 -0.94 10.21 9.60
CA ASP A 31 -0.07 9.52 8.66
C ASP A 31 1.36 9.45 9.18
N ARG A 32 1.86 10.52 9.82
CA ARG A 32 3.18 10.53 10.47
C ARG A 32 3.26 9.59 11.66
N ILE A 33 2.26 9.63 12.54
CA ILE A 33 2.16 8.73 13.70
C ILE A 33 2.10 7.28 13.24
N TYR A 34 1.28 6.98 12.23
CA TYR A 34 1.17 5.64 11.68
C TYR A 34 2.47 5.19 11.02
N ALA A 35 3.10 6.05 10.20
CA ALA A 35 4.38 5.76 9.55
C ALA A 35 5.50 5.42 10.54
N ALA A 36 5.44 5.94 11.77
CA ALA A 36 6.41 5.65 12.83
C ALA A 36 6.14 4.32 13.58
N ARG A 37 4.99 3.66 13.36
CA ARG A 37 4.69 2.36 13.99
C ARG A 37 5.53 1.26 13.37
N ARG A 38 5.94 0.31 14.21
CA ARG A 38 6.60 -0.92 13.78
C ARG A 38 5.57 -2.03 13.56
N ALA A 39 5.77 -2.79 12.49
CA ALA A 39 5.04 -4.03 12.27
C ALA A 39 5.71 -5.18 13.05
N GLU A 40 4.93 -6.18 13.40
CA GLU A 40 5.46 -7.43 13.96
C GLU A 40 6.38 -8.11 12.92
N GLY A 41 7.56 -8.57 13.35
CA GLY A 41 8.53 -9.21 12.46
C GLY A 41 9.21 -8.29 11.44
N GLN A 42 9.01 -6.97 11.52
CA GLN A 42 9.51 -6.02 10.52
C GLN A 42 11.02 -6.11 10.28
N GLU A 43 11.84 -6.22 11.33
CA GLU A 43 13.30 -6.27 11.18
C GLU A 43 13.77 -7.52 10.42
N ARG A 44 13.17 -8.68 10.72
CA ARG A 44 13.43 -9.92 9.97
C ARG A 44 13.01 -9.77 8.51
N LEU A 45 11.83 -9.22 8.27
CA LEU A 45 11.33 -8.98 6.91
C LEU A 45 12.25 -8.02 6.14
N LEU A 46 12.81 -7.00 6.79
CA LEU A 46 13.78 -6.09 6.18
C LEU A 46 15.06 -6.80 5.74
N VAL A 47 15.54 -7.79 6.51
CA VAL A 47 16.68 -8.63 6.11
C VAL A 47 16.32 -9.46 4.88
N GLU A 48 15.15 -10.11 4.88
CA GLU A 48 14.67 -10.92 3.74
C GLU A 48 14.49 -10.06 2.47
N LEU A 49 13.91 -8.87 2.59
CA LEU A 49 13.76 -7.93 1.48
C LEU A 49 15.10 -7.36 1.00
N SER A 50 16.05 -7.11 1.90
CA SER A 50 17.38 -6.62 1.51
C SER A 50 18.17 -7.65 0.71
N ALA A 51 17.94 -8.95 0.94
CA ALA A 51 18.49 -10.01 0.10
C ALA A 51 17.93 -10.01 -1.33
N LEU A 52 16.83 -9.27 -1.58
CA LEU A 52 16.21 -9.08 -2.90
C LEU A 52 16.64 -7.76 -3.56
N ARG A 53 17.61 -7.03 -3.00
CA ARG A 53 18.14 -5.81 -3.60
C ARG A 53 18.52 -6.05 -5.07
N GLY A 54 18.13 -5.12 -5.95
CA GLY A 54 18.35 -5.24 -7.39
C GLY A 54 17.36 -6.15 -8.13
N ARG A 55 16.43 -6.83 -7.44
CA ARG A 55 15.31 -7.55 -8.08
C ARG A 55 14.06 -6.67 -8.14
N PHE A 56 13.14 -7.00 -9.04
CA PHE A 56 11.84 -6.33 -9.12
C PHE A 56 10.90 -6.93 -8.07
N LEU A 57 10.15 -6.11 -7.35
CA LEU A 57 9.28 -6.55 -6.25
C LEU A 57 7.81 -6.30 -6.56
N ALA A 58 6.97 -7.33 -6.50
CA ALA A 58 5.51 -7.14 -6.48
C ALA A 58 5.03 -6.98 -5.03
N VAL A 59 4.16 -6.01 -4.79
CA VAL A 59 3.62 -5.71 -3.47
C VAL A 59 2.11 -5.60 -3.57
N THR A 60 1.40 -6.22 -2.63
CA THR A 60 -0.05 -6.09 -2.50
C THR A 60 -0.44 -5.71 -1.09
N VAL A 61 -1.51 -4.93 -0.94
CA VAL A 61 -2.13 -4.68 0.37
C VAL A 61 -3.38 -5.56 0.48
N ALA A 62 -3.37 -6.52 1.39
CA ALA A 62 -4.49 -7.43 1.61
C ALA A 62 -5.51 -6.85 2.62
N PHE A 63 -6.79 -7.24 2.47
CA PHE A 63 -7.87 -6.82 3.37
C PHE A 63 -9.01 -7.85 3.43
N ASN A 64 -9.10 -8.61 4.52
CA ASN A 64 -10.17 -9.53 4.90
C ASN A 64 -10.59 -10.57 3.84
N LEU A 65 -9.79 -10.77 2.78
CA LEU A 65 -10.14 -11.64 1.65
C LEU A 65 -8.98 -12.60 1.32
N PRO A 66 -8.78 -13.67 2.11
CA PRO A 66 -7.69 -14.62 1.91
C PRO A 66 -7.70 -15.29 0.53
N GLU A 67 -8.89 -15.54 -0.03
CA GLU A 67 -9.07 -16.20 -1.32
C GLU A 67 -8.47 -15.37 -2.45
N ALA A 68 -8.67 -14.05 -2.43
CA ALA A 68 -8.11 -13.13 -3.41
C ALA A 68 -6.57 -13.16 -3.38
N VAL A 69 -5.98 -13.10 -2.18
CA VAL A 69 -4.53 -13.27 -2.00
C VAL A 69 -4.05 -14.62 -2.54
N GLY A 70 -4.82 -15.68 -2.31
CA GLY A 70 -4.54 -17.01 -2.85
C GLY A 70 -4.62 -17.10 -4.37
N PHE A 71 -5.55 -16.40 -5.01
CA PHE A 71 -5.64 -16.31 -6.48
C PHE A 71 -4.49 -15.51 -7.06
N LEU A 72 -4.23 -14.30 -6.54
CA LEU A 72 -3.11 -13.45 -6.95
C LEU A 72 -1.78 -14.21 -6.79
N SER A 73 -1.53 -14.83 -5.64
CA SER A 73 -0.30 -15.56 -5.36
C SER A 73 -0.06 -16.71 -6.35
N ARG A 74 -1.08 -17.53 -6.64
CA ARG A 74 -0.96 -18.63 -7.63
C ARG A 74 -0.78 -18.09 -9.04
N ALA A 75 -1.46 -17.00 -9.41
CA ALA A 75 -1.31 -16.41 -10.72
C ALA A 75 0.08 -15.78 -10.91
N MET A 76 0.60 -15.09 -9.91
CA MET A 76 1.99 -14.60 -9.88
C MET A 76 2.98 -15.75 -10.05
N ALA A 77 2.78 -16.89 -9.37
CA ALA A 77 3.65 -18.07 -9.51
C ALA A 77 3.75 -18.57 -10.96
N ARG A 78 2.66 -18.47 -11.73
CA ARG A 78 2.60 -18.94 -13.11
C ARG A 78 3.09 -17.89 -14.11
N ALA A 79 2.68 -16.63 -13.93
CA ALA A 79 2.95 -15.56 -14.88
C ALA A 79 4.33 -14.92 -14.68
N MET A 80 4.79 -14.82 -13.44
CA MET A 80 6.00 -14.09 -13.06
C MET A 80 6.74 -14.82 -11.92
N PRO A 81 7.21 -16.07 -12.15
CA PRO A 81 7.81 -16.90 -11.10
C PRO A 81 9.03 -16.26 -10.43
N ASP A 82 9.78 -15.43 -11.16
CA ASP A 82 11.00 -14.77 -10.67
C ASP A 82 10.73 -13.45 -9.92
N VAL A 83 9.47 -12.99 -9.90
CA VAL A 83 9.08 -11.76 -9.20
C VAL A 83 8.53 -12.12 -7.82
N PRO A 84 9.28 -11.84 -6.72
CA PRO A 84 8.78 -12.05 -5.37
C PRO A 84 7.52 -11.22 -5.11
N LEU A 85 6.56 -11.82 -4.41
CA LEU A 85 5.33 -11.17 -3.95
C LEU A 85 5.42 -10.92 -2.45
N LEU A 86 5.32 -9.64 -2.07
CA LEU A 86 5.15 -9.17 -0.71
C LEU A 86 3.67 -8.86 -0.44
N VAL A 87 3.09 -9.59 0.52
CA VAL A 87 1.72 -9.40 0.99
C VAL A 87 1.74 -8.56 2.28
N CYS A 88 1.28 -7.32 2.20
CA CYS A 88 1.12 -6.42 3.33
C CYS A 88 -0.32 -6.46 3.84
N ASP A 89 -0.54 -7.13 4.96
CA ASP A 89 -1.88 -7.43 5.46
C ASP A 89 -2.45 -6.31 6.34
N ASN A 90 -3.44 -5.60 5.81
CA ASN A 90 -4.20 -4.53 6.46
C ASN A 90 -5.57 -5.01 6.98
N SER A 91 -5.79 -6.33 7.04
CA SER A 91 -7.06 -6.92 7.46
C SER A 91 -7.42 -6.53 8.88
N SER A 92 -8.71 -6.22 9.08
CA SER A 92 -9.28 -5.93 10.39
C SER A 92 -9.78 -7.18 11.12
N ASP A 93 -10.04 -8.26 10.37
CA ASP A 93 -10.48 -9.54 10.92
C ASP A 93 -9.28 -10.42 11.31
N PRO A 94 -9.12 -10.79 12.60
CA PRO A 94 -8.05 -11.69 13.03
C PRO A 94 -8.07 -13.07 12.35
N GLY A 95 -9.26 -13.57 11.99
CA GLY A 95 -9.42 -14.84 11.28
C GLY A 95 -8.78 -14.77 9.89
N ALA A 96 -9.15 -13.75 9.11
CA ALA A 96 -8.54 -13.47 7.82
C ALA A 96 -7.01 -13.25 7.92
N ARG A 97 -6.52 -12.52 8.93
CA ARG A 97 -5.06 -12.35 9.13
C ARG A 97 -4.33 -13.67 9.31
N THR A 98 -4.90 -14.56 10.12
CA THR A 98 -4.34 -15.88 10.37
C THR A 98 -4.33 -16.72 9.09
N ALA A 99 -5.42 -16.69 8.34
CA ALA A 99 -5.54 -17.40 7.06
C ALA A 99 -4.54 -16.87 6.01
N ILE A 100 -4.40 -15.55 5.88
CA ILE A 100 -3.46 -14.92 4.93
C ILE A 100 -2.01 -15.23 5.32
N ALA A 101 -1.64 -15.11 6.60
CA ALA A 101 -0.29 -15.43 7.08
C ALA A 101 0.09 -16.89 6.79
N ARG A 102 -0.84 -17.81 7.08
CA ARG A 102 -0.68 -19.25 6.78
C ARG A 102 -0.51 -19.48 5.28
N LEU A 103 -1.38 -18.89 4.45
CA LEU A 103 -1.31 -19.01 3.00
C LEU A 103 0.02 -18.49 2.45
N CYS A 104 0.50 -17.35 2.94
CA CYS A 104 1.79 -16.80 2.53
C CYS A 104 2.93 -17.75 2.89
N THR A 105 2.90 -18.33 4.09
CA THR A 105 3.91 -19.30 4.55
C THR A 105 3.92 -20.54 3.65
N GLU A 106 2.76 -21.15 3.42
CA GLU A 106 2.59 -22.36 2.60
C GLU A 106 3.02 -22.14 1.14
N GLN A 107 2.88 -20.92 0.62
CA GLN A 107 3.20 -20.57 -0.76
C GLN A 107 4.55 -19.84 -0.93
N GLY A 108 5.36 -19.76 0.12
CA GLY A 108 6.68 -19.11 0.08
C GLY A 108 6.62 -17.63 -0.27
N ARG A 109 5.59 -16.92 0.20
CA ARG A 109 5.41 -15.47 0.00
C ARG A 109 5.91 -14.69 1.20
N LEU A 110 6.44 -13.49 0.92
CA LEU A 110 6.81 -12.55 1.97
C LEU A 110 5.52 -11.97 2.56
N TYR A 111 5.45 -11.92 3.89
CA TYR A 111 4.27 -11.48 4.61
C TYR A 111 4.62 -10.39 5.61
N CYS A 112 3.84 -9.32 5.62
CA CYS A 112 3.94 -8.23 6.60
C CYS A 112 2.59 -8.00 7.26
N PRO A 113 2.44 -8.29 8.57
CA PRO A 113 1.25 -7.91 9.32
C PRO A 113 1.31 -6.40 9.60
N LEU A 114 0.61 -5.59 8.81
CA LEU A 114 0.66 -4.13 8.97
C LEU A 114 0.19 -3.71 10.38
N PRO A 115 0.75 -2.62 10.94
CA PRO A 115 0.25 -2.09 12.20
C PRO A 115 -1.23 -1.69 12.03
N ALA A 116 -2.03 -1.84 13.09
CA ALA A 116 -3.42 -1.41 13.05
C ALA A 116 -3.50 0.09 12.71
N VAL A 117 -4.31 0.45 11.72
CA VAL A 117 -4.53 1.86 11.34
C VAL A 117 -5.31 2.56 12.47
N PRO A 118 -4.88 3.77 12.93
CA PRO A 118 -5.60 4.53 13.94
C PRO A 118 -7.05 4.82 13.52
N ARG A 119 -8.02 4.42 14.34
CA ARG A 119 -9.44 4.75 14.15
C ARG A 119 -9.70 6.14 14.73
N VAL A 120 -9.86 7.13 13.86
CA VAL A 120 -10.09 8.55 14.25
C VAL A 120 -11.47 9.06 13.83
N SER A 121 -12.30 8.15 13.31
CA SER A 121 -13.67 8.42 12.91
C SER A 121 -14.50 7.16 13.16
N PRO A 122 -15.76 7.29 13.63
CA PRO A 122 -16.68 6.16 13.76
C PRO A 122 -16.97 5.50 12.40
N ASN A 123 -16.88 6.27 11.30
CA ASN A 123 -16.93 5.75 9.94
C ASN A 123 -15.51 5.62 9.38
N PRO A 124 -14.92 4.42 9.35
CA PRO A 124 -13.63 4.18 8.73
C PRO A 124 -13.75 4.35 7.21
N ASN A 125 -12.92 5.22 6.64
CA ASN A 125 -12.79 5.36 5.20
C ASN A 125 -11.81 4.29 4.68
N GLY A 126 -12.32 3.31 3.92
CA GLY A 126 -11.54 2.21 3.36
C GLY A 126 -10.41 2.69 2.45
N SER A 127 -10.68 3.62 1.52
CA SER A 127 -9.68 4.20 0.64
C SER A 127 -8.57 4.93 1.40
N ARG A 128 -8.91 5.62 2.48
CA ARG A 128 -7.92 6.25 3.36
C ARG A 128 -7.07 5.20 4.06
N SER A 129 -7.69 4.16 4.63
CA SER A 129 -6.97 3.06 5.27
C SER A 129 -5.95 2.43 4.33
N HIS A 130 -6.37 2.16 3.09
CA HIS A 130 -5.50 1.61 2.05
C HIS A 130 -4.37 2.56 1.66
N GLY A 131 -4.66 3.85 1.42
CA GLY A 131 -3.62 4.84 1.10
C GLY A 131 -2.59 5.03 2.23
N VAL A 132 -3.04 4.98 3.48
CA VAL A 132 -2.17 5.04 4.66
C VAL A 132 -1.29 3.79 4.77
N ALA A 133 -1.83 2.61 4.48
CA ALA A 133 -1.07 1.37 4.38
C ALA A 133 0.02 1.44 3.30
N LEU A 134 -0.32 1.87 2.07
CA LEU A 134 0.66 2.04 0.98
C LEU A 134 1.79 2.99 1.37
N ASN A 135 1.45 4.11 1.99
CA ASN A 135 2.42 5.08 2.50
C ASN A 135 3.36 4.49 3.56
N TRP A 136 2.84 3.64 4.44
CA TRP A 136 3.64 2.94 5.44
C TRP A 136 4.58 1.93 4.77
N VAL A 137 4.06 1.11 3.85
CA VAL A 137 4.83 0.10 3.10
C VAL A 137 5.97 0.74 2.31
N TRP A 138 5.71 1.85 1.61
CA TRP A 138 6.74 2.61 0.92
C TRP A 138 7.85 3.06 1.86
N ARG A 139 7.49 3.71 2.99
CA ARG A 139 8.47 4.30 3.91
C ARG A 139 9.27 3.27 4.68
N ASN A 140 8.62 2.18 5.11
CA ASN A 140 9.18 1.24 6.07
C ASN A 140 9.74 -0.03 5.43
N LEU A 141 9.30 -0.41 4.22
CA LEU A 141 9.73 -1.65 3.56
C LEU A 141 10.44 -1.38 2.23
N ILE A 142 9.79 -0.68 1.29
CA ILE A 142 10.32 -0.52 -0.08
C ILE A 142 11.52 0.43 -0.11
N ARG A 143 11.37 1.66 0.43
CA ARG A 143 12.42 2.69 0.39
C ARG A 143 13.73 2.25 1.08
N PRO A 144 13.72 1.60 2.27
CA PRO A 144 14.95 1.16 2.92
C PRO A 144 15.64 -0.02 2.21
N THR A 145 14.90 -0.88 1.52
CA THR A 145 15.44 -2.11 0.91
C THR A 145 15.92 -1.90 -0.52
N GLN A 146 15.45 -0.85 -1.19
CA GLN A 146 15.90 -0.41 -2.52
C GLN A 146 15.87 -1.54 -3.57
N PRO A 147 14.68 -2.11 -3.88
CA PRO A 147 14.55 -3.00 -5.03
C PRO A 147 14.88 -2.24 -6.33
N SER A 148 15.16 -2.94 -7.42
CA SER A 148 15.41 -2.31 -8.74
C SER A 148 14.18 -1.59 -9.29
N GLY A 149 13.00 -2.05 -8.88
CA GLY A 149 11.70 -1.52 -9.22
C GLY A 149 10.62 -2.25 -8.42
N PHE A 150 9.41 -1.72 -8.40
CA PHE A 150 8.30 -2.37 -7.72
C PHE A 150 6.96 -2.13 -8.44
N ALA A 151 6.03 -3.06 -8.24
CA ALA A 151 4.64 -2.91 -8.65
C ALA A 151 3.73 -2.97 -7.42
N LEU A 152 2.74 -2.09 -7.38
CA LEU A 152 1.66 -2.13 -6.42
C LEU A 152 0.45 -2.77 -7.12
N LEU A 153 0.00 -3.91 -6.60
CA LEU A 153 -1.13 -4.66 -7.12
C LEU A 153 -2.24 -4.65 -6.06
N ASP A 154 -3.49 -4.47 -6.50
CA ASP A 154 -4.61 -4.79 -5.63
C ASP A 154 -4.67 -6.31 -5.43
N HIS A 155 -5.09 -6.74 -4.24
CA HIS A 155 -5.08 -8.15 -3.84
C HIS A 155 -6.04 -9.05 -4.65
N ASP A 156 -6.95 -8.45 -5.41
CA ASP A 156 -7.96 -9.08 -6.26
C ASP A 156 -7.63 -8.98 -7.76
N LEU A 157 -6.49 -8.38 -8.13
CA LEU A 157 -5.98 -8.43 -9.50
C LEU A 157 -5.23 -9.72 -9.76
N VAL A 158 -5.50 -10.34 -10.91
CA VAL A 158 -4.95 -11.65 -11.28
C VAL A 158 -4.21 -11.52 -12.62
N PRO A 159 -2.87 -11.68 -12.64
CA PRO A 159 -2.12 -11.73 -13.89
C PRO A 159 -2.58 -12.90 -14.77
N LEU A 160 -2.92 -12.60 -16.02
CA LEU A 160 -3.46 -13.59 -16.97
C LEU A 160 -2.41 -14.14 -17.95
N ALA A 161 -1.27 -13.47 -18.09
CA ALA A 161 -0.21 -13.84 -19.01
C ALA A 161 1.16 -13.48 -18.42
N PRO A 162 2.25 -14.13 -18.88
CA PRO A 162 3.60 -13.76 -18.46
C PRO A 162 3.92 -12.29 -18.73
N GLN A 163 4.61 -11.65 -17.79
CA GLN A 163 4.99 -10.24 -17.90
C GLN A 163 6.41 -10.00 -17.41
N ASP A 164 7.14 -9.13 -18.10
CA ASP A 164 8.38 -8.55 -17.60
C ASP A 164 8.10 -7.14 -17.08
N LEU A 165 7.90 -7.03 -15.77
CA LEU A 165 7.62 -5.74 -15.12
C LEU A 165 8.83 -4.81 -15.14
N ALA A 166 10.05 -5.36 -15.08
CA ALA A 166 11.27 -4.56 -15.13
C ALA A 166 11.48 -3.95 -16.52
N ALA A 167 11.32 -4.75 -17.58
CA ALA A 167 11.40 -4.26 -18.95
C ALA A 167 10.29 -3.23 -19.26
N ARG A 168 9.07 -3.44 -18.76
CA ARG A 168 8.00 -2.44 -18.86
C ARG A 168 8.43 -1.12 -18.22
N LEU A 169 8.97 -1.15 -17.00
CA LEU A 169 9.39 0.05 -16.26
C LEU A 169 10.65 0.72 -16.84
N ALA A 170 11.46 0.04 -17.65
CA ALA A 170 12.74 0.56 -18.14
C ALA A 170 12.63 1.89 -18.92
N GLY A 171 11.49 2.15 -19.57
CA GLY A 171 11.26 3.34 -20.38
C GLY A 171 10.77 4.58 -19.63
N GLN A 172 10.29 4.46 -18.38
CA GLN A 172 9.72 5.59 -17.63
C GLN A 172 9.66 5.32 -16.12
N PRO A 173 9.73 6.36 -15.26
CA PRO A 173 9.87 6.16 -13.81
C PRO A 173 8.67 5.50 -13.13
N ALA A 174 7.47 5.54 -13.74
CA ALA A 174 6.26 4.91 -13.22
C ALA A 174 5.25 4.67 -14.34
N TYR A 175 4.38 3.67 -14.19
CA TYR A 175 3.19 3.47 -15.02
C TYR A 175 1.94 3.65 -14.18
N GLY A 176 0.90 4.22 -14.78
CA GLY A 176 -0.39 4.41 -14.14
C GLY A 176 -1.30 5.25 -15.02
N MET A 177 -2.56 5.36 -14.61
CA MET A 177 -3.48 6.29 -15.24
C MET A 177 -3.03 7.71 -14.90
N VAL A 178 -2.68 8.50 -15.92
CA VAL A 178 -2.42 9.94 -15.75
C VAL A 178 -3.73 10.57 -15.31
N ARG A 179 -3.77 11.05 -14.07
CA ARG A 179 -4.89 11.86 -13.58
C ARG A 179 -4.48 13.31 -13.75
N GLU A 180 -5.10 13.99 -14.70
CA GLU A 180 -5.03 15.44 -14.79
C GLU A 180 -5.86 16.02 -13.65
N GLY A 181 -5.19 16.58 -12.65
CA GLY A 181 -5.85 17.44 -11.66
C GLY A 181 -5.73 18.88 -12.12
N GLU A 182 -6.76 19.69 -11.89
CA GLU A 182 -6.56 21.12 -11.76
C GLU A 182 -5.46 21.33 -10.70
N ARG A 183 -4.43 22.10 -11.05
CA ARG A 183 -3.13 22.19 -10.36
C ARG A 183 -3.28 22.20 -8.83
N PHE A 184 -2.41 21.42 -8.17
CA PHE A 184 -2.35 21.21 -6.72
C PHE A 184 -1.88 22.43 -5.94
#